data_AF-I6SZU6-F1
#
_entry.id   AF-I6SZU6-F1
#
_cell.length_a   1.000
_cell.length_b   1.000
_cell.length_c   1.000
_cell.angle_alpha   90.00
_cell.angle_beta   90.00
_cell.angle_gamma   90.00
#
_symmetry.space_group_name_H-M   'P 1'
#
loop_
_entity.id
_entity.type
_entity.pdbx_description
1 polymer ?
#
loop_
_entity_poly.entity_id
_entity_poly.type
_entity_poly.pdbx_seq_one_letter_code
_entity_poly.pdbx_strand_id
1 'polypeptide(L)'
;MDKELLIIELMSAKAKMLSIINQRTKKMTWKIGMYLIANLLFFGGWGNIYHHLKQNHPHSFKMERITSLYHFSSYVDLAIGLFLFLLVAVLWFKKRNISRHYDQWLEKQVANMLHISVGSQDENYLYLSDHNKKEFTLAKKRRYFLLQTMEGVSLFLGEQLTWYGSNRYYVFMQVNEPIDRKTKKN
;
A
#
# COMPACT_ATOMS: atom_id res chain seq x y z
N MET A 1 -14.37 -21.09 -16.33
CA MET A 1 -12.91 -21.02 -16.57
C MET A 1 -12.16 -21.84 -15.53
N ASP A 2 -11.31 -22.76 -15.99
CA ASP A 2 -10.50 -23.62 -15.11
C ASP A 2 -9.37 -22.84 -14.43
N LYS A 3 -9.05 -23.25 -13.20
CA LYS A 3 -8.01 -22.62 -12.38
C LYS A 3 -6.65 -22.57 -13.09
N GLU A 4 -6.29 -23.65 -13.78
CA GLU A 4 -5.01 -23.77 -14.48
C GLU A 4 -4.92 -22.80 -15.67
N LEU A 5 -6.00 -22.69 -16.45
CA LEU A 5 -6.08 -21.78 -17.59
C LEU A 5 -5.95 -20.31 -17.14
N LEU A 6 -6.63 -19.93 -16.05
CA LEU A 6 -6.54 -18.58 -15.48
C LEU A 6 -5.13 -18.26 -14.94
N ILE A 7 -4.42 -19.25 -14.37
CA ILE A 7 -3.02 -19.07 -13.94
C ILE A 7 -2.12 -18.80 -15.15
N ILE A 8 -2.27 -19.54 -16.24
CA ILE A 8 -1.47 -19.37 -17.47
C ILE A 8 -1.69 -17.99 -18.08
N GLU A 9 -2.95 -17.55 -18.16
CA GLU A 9 -3.26 -16.22 -18.69
C GLU A 9 -2.72 -15.10 -17.80
N LEU A 10 -2.84 -15.22 -16.47
CA LEU A 10 -2.27 -14.25 -15.54
C LEU A 10 -0.73 -14.25 -15.52
N MET A 11 -0.11 -15.39 -15.82
CA MET A 11 1.33 -15.49 -16.06
C MET A 11 1.74 -14.70 -17.30
N SER A 12 0.93 -14.70 -18.36
CA SER A 12 1.19 -13.87 -19.55
C SER A 12 1.15 -12.36 -19.25
N ALA A 13 0.32 -11.95 -18.28
CA ALA A 13 0.23 -10.54 -17.83
C ALA A 13 1.20 -10.17 -16.68
N LYS A 14 2.15 -11.04 -16.32
CA LYS A 14 3.12 -10.83 -15.23
C LYS A 14 3.85 -9.49 -15.33
N ALA A 15 4.34 -9.13 -16.51
CA ALA A 15 5.07 -7.88 -16.73
C ALA A 15 4.20 -6.65 -16.43
N LYS A 16 2.93 -6.70 -16.82
CA LYS A 16 1.95 -5.62 -16.60
C LYS A 16 1.54 -5.53 -15.13
N MET A 17 1.35 -6.66 -14.44
CA MET A 17 1.08 -6.66 -13.01
C MET A 17 2.25 -6.10 -12.20
N LEU A 18 3.48 -6.57 -12.49
CA LEU A 18 4.67 -6.09 -11.81
C LEU A 18 4.92 -4.60 -12.07
N SER A 19 4.65 -4.09 -13.27
CA SER A 19 4.82 -2.65 -13.57
C SER A 19 3.86 -1.78 -12.75
N ILE A 20 2.59 -2.19 -12.62
CA ILE A 20 1.60 -1.51 -11.77
C ILE A 20 2.05 -1.52 -10.31
N ILE A 21 2.43 -2.68 -9.78
CA ILE A 21 2.90 -2.83 -8.38
C ILE A 21 4.15 -1.98 -8.15
N ASN A 22 5.08 -1.95 -9.10
CA ASN A 22 6.31 -1.17 -9.02
C ASN A 22 6.05 0.33 -9.01
N GLN A 23 5.17 0.82 -9.90
CA GLN A 23 4.84 2.24 -9.98
C GLN A 23 4.18 2.73 -8.68
N ARG A 24 3.27 1.92 -8.12
CA ARG A 24 2.59 2.21 -6.85
C ARG A 24 3.55 2.21 -5.68
N THR A 25 4.41 1.19 -5.60
CA THR A 25 5.43 1.10 -4.56
C THR A 25 6.39 2.29 -4.66
N LYS A 26 6.84 2.67 -5.86
CA LYS A 26 7.70 3.84 -6.09
C LYS A 26 7.05 5.13 -5.59
N LYS A 27 5.76 5.37 -5.91
CA LYS A 27 5.03 6.55 -5.44
C LYS A 27 4.91 6.58 -3.91
N MET A 28 4.66 5.43 -3.28
CA MET A 28 4.56 5.31 -1.83
C MET A 28 5.93 5.53 -1.15
N THR A 29 6.98 4.89 -1.66
CA THR A 29 8.36 5.07 -1.19
C THR A 29 8.81 6.52 -1.34
N TRP A 30 8.45 7.19 -2.43
CA TRP A 30 8.76 8.62 -2.61
C TRP A 30 8.11 9.50 -1.54
N LYS A 31 6.84 9.26 -1.22
CA LYS A 31 6.14 9.97 -0.13
C LYS A 31 6.83 9.76 1.21
N ILE A 32 7.16 8.51 1.55
CA ILE A 32 7.85 8.19 2.80
C ILE A 32 9.26 8.81 2.83
N GLY A 33 9.95 8.82 1.69
CA GLY A 33 11.25 9.47 1.54
C GLY A 33 11.21 10.97 1.81
N MET A 34 10.16 11.68 1.37
CA MET A 34 9.97 13.10 1.72
C MET A 34 9.80 13.31 3.23
N TYR A 35 9.07 12.42 3.93
CA TYR A 35 8.97 12.48 5.39
C TYR A 35 10.31 12.20 6.08
N LEU A 36 11.14 11.29 5.56
CA LEU A 36 12.50 11.06 6.07
C LEU A 36 13.39 12.30 5.91
N ILE A 37 13.35 12.97 4.75
CA ILE A 37 14.10 14.21 4.52
C ILE A 37 13.65 15.30 5.50
N ALA A 38 12.34 15.46 5.69
CA ALA A 38 11.80 16.43 6.66
C ALA A 38 12.24 16.12 8.09
N ASN A 39 12.23 14.85 8.50
CA ASN A 39 12.71 14.41 9.81
C ASN A 39 14.21 14.68 10.00
N LEU A 40 15.03 14.44 8.97
CA LEU A 40 16.48 14.76 9.00
C LEU A 40 16.74 16.26 9.11
N LEU A 41 15.99 17.08 8.37
CA LEU A 41 16.09 18.54 8.46
C LEU A 41 15.68 19.07 9.83
N PHE A 42 14.61 18.50 10.40
CA PHE A 42 14.16 18.85 11.75
C PHE A 42 15.21 18.47 12.79
N PHE A 43 15.75 17.25 12.73
CA PHE A 43 16.80 16.78 13.63
C PHE A 43 18.08 17.62 13.54
N GLY A 44 18.56 17.91 12.32
CA GLY A 44 19.75 18.73 12.10
C GLY A 44 19.56 20.21 12.49
N GLY A 45 18.41 20.79 12.13
CA GLY A 45 18.07 22.17 12.48
C GLY A 45 17.91 22.37 13.97
N TRP A 46 17.16 21.48 14.64
CA TRP A 46 16.98 21.49 16.09
C TRP A 46 18.28 21.28 16.85
N GLY A 47 19.14 20.36 16.37
CA GLY A 47 20.48 20.14 16.91
C GLY A 47 21.36 21.40 16.85
N ASN A 48 21.38 22.09 15.71
CA ASN A 48 22.14 23.33 15.55
C ASN A 48 21.64 24.44 16.48
N ILE A 49 20.33 24.62 16.59
CA ILE A 49 19.72 25.61 17.51
C ILE A 49 20.10 25.29 18.96
N TYR A 50 19.99 24.03 19.37
CA TYR A 50 20.38 23.59 20.71
C TYR A 50 21.86 23.88 20.99
N HIS A 51 22.75 23.54 20.05
CA HIS A 51 24.19 23.73 20.23
C HIS A 51 24.56 25.22 20.30
N HIS A 52 23.93 26.06 19.48
CA HIS A 52 24.10 27.52 19.51
C HIS A 52 23.63 28.13 20.83
N LEU A 53 22.45 27.74 21.32
CA LEU A 53 21.93 28.20 22.62
C LEU A 53 22.82 27.75 23.78
N LYS A 54 23.34 26.52 23.73
CA LYS A 54 24.24 25.97 24.75
C LYS A 54 25.57 26.72 24.82
N GLN A 55 26.13 27.09 23.67
CA GLN A 55 27.39 27.84 23.59
C GLN A 55 27.23 29.26 24.12
N ASN A 56 26.12 29.93 23.81
CA ASN A 56 25.91 31.33 24.20
C ASN A 56 25.38 31.51 25.63
N HIS A 57 24.67 30.52 26.19
CA HIS A 57 24.04 30.62 27.51
C HIS A 57 24.22 29.34 28.38
N PRO A 58 25.46 28.93 28.68
CA PRO A 58 25.76 27.62 29.28
C PRO A 58 25.22 27.41 30.70
N HIS A 59 25.05 28.49 31.49
CA HIS A 59 24.71 28.41 32.92
C HIS A 59 23.36 29.03 33.30
N SER A 60 22.43 29.16 32.34
CA SER A 60 21.09 29.64 32.67
C SER A 60 20.21 28.51 33.20
N PHE A 61 19.39 28.77 34.23
CA PHE A 61 18.36 27.82 34.71
C PHE A 61 17.41 27.38 33.58
N LYS A 62 17.22 28.23 32.57
CA LYS A 62 16.45 27.91 31.36
C LYS A 62 17.14 26.86 30.48
N MET A 63 18.46 26.74 30.56
CA MET A 63 19.25 25.80 29.76
C MET A 63 19.00 24.34 30.15
N GLU A 64 18.81 24.02 31.43
CA GLU A 64 18.47 22.66 31.88
C GLU A 64 17.15 22.18 31.25
N ARG A 65 16.14 23.06 31.23
CA ARG A 65 14.85 22.77 30.59
C ARG A 65 14.99 22.60 29.08
N ILE A 66 15.81 23.41 28.42
CA ILE A 66 16.11 23.28 26.99
C ILE A 66 16.83 21.97 26.69
N THR A 67 17.79 21.56 27.53
CA THR A 67 18.50 20.28 27.39
C THR A 67 17.54 19.09 27.54
N SER A 68 16.65 19.10 28.52
CA SER A 68 15.62 18.06 28.67
C SER A 68 14.69 17.99 27.44
N LEU A 69 14.21 19.15 26.96
CA LEU A 69 13.37 19.22 25.77
C LEU A 69 14.09 18.73 24.51
N TYR A 70 15.38 19.07 24.38
CA TYR A 70 16.23 18.63 23.28
C TYR A 70 16.36 17.11 23.24
N HIS A 71 16.69 16.48 24.37
CA HIS A 71 16.80 15.03 24.46
C HIS A 71 15.45 14.35 24.19
N PHE A 72 14.36 14.87 24.77
CA PHE A 72 13.01 14.33 24.52
C PHE A 72 12.64 14.39 23.03
N SER A 73 12.79 15.55 22.39
CA SER A 73 12.56 15.71 20.95
C SER A 73 13.45 14.77 20.14
N SER A 74 14.73 14.65 20.49
CA SER A 74 15.67 13.77 19.79
C SER A 74 15.25 12.31 19.84
N TYR A 75 14.74 11.83 20.98
CA TYR A 75 14.23 10.46 21.10
C TYR A 75 12.96 10.25 20.27
N VAL A 76 12.05 11.22 20.25
CA VAL A 76 10.84 11.17 19.43
C VAL A 76 11.20 11.17 17.95
N ASP A 77 12.11 12.04 17.52
CA ASP A 77 12.58 12.11 16.13
C ASP A 77 13.25 10.82 15.69
N LEU A 78 14.08 10.22 16.55
CA LEU A 78 14.71 8.92 16.29
C LEU A 78 13.66 7.81 16.14
N ALA A 79 12.66 7.78 17.03
CA ALA A 79 11.57 6.81 16.94
C ALA A 79 10.76 6.96 15.64
N ILE A 80 10.45 8.20 15.23
CA ILE A 80 9.77 8.50 13.97
C ILE A 80 10.63 8.07 12.77
N GLY A 81 11.92 8.43 12.77
CA GLY A 81 12.86 8.06 11.71
C GLY A 81 12.97 6.54 11.56
N LEU A 82 13.10 5.82 12.67
CA LEU A 82 13.16 4.36 12.69
C LEU A 82 11.85 3.73 12.18
N PHE A 83 10.70 4.27 12.59
CA PHE A 83 9.40 3.81 12.09
C PHE A 83 9.25 4.02 10.57
N LEU A 84 9.61 5.19 10.06
CA LEU A 84 9.58 5.48 8.62
C LEU A 84 10.54 4.58 7.83
N PHE A 85 11.74 4.33 8.37
CA PHE A 85 12.71 3.41 7.78
C PHE A 85 12.16 1.98 7.70
N LEU A 86 11.53 1.49 8.77
CA LEU A 86 10.88 0.17 8.79
C LEU A 86 9.78 0.07 7.73
N LEU A 87 8.97 1.12 7.55
CA LEU A 87 7.95 1.13 6.49
C LEU A 87 8.57 1.00 5.09
N VAL A 88 9.67 1.71 4.81
CA VAL A 88 10.39 1.56 3.53
C VAL A 88 10.94 0.15 3.36
N ALA A 89 11.54 -0.42 4.40
CA ALA A 89 12.08 -1.77 4.39
C ALA A 89 10.99 -2.82 4.12
N VAL A 90 9.83 -2.70 4.78
CA VAL A 90 8.67 -3.58 4.55
C VAL A 90 8.17 -3.48 3.10
N LEU A 91 8.03 -2.28 2.55
CA LEU A 91 7.62 -2.08 1.16
C LEU A 91 8.62 -2.69 0.18
N TRP A 92 9.92 -2.52 0.43
CA TRP A 92 10.98 -3.08 -0.40
C TRP A 92 11.01 -4.62 -0.33
N PHE A 93 10.90 -5.19 0.86
CA PHE A 93 10.88 -6.64 1.05
C PHE A 93 9.64 -7.25 0.39
N LYS A 94 8.46 -6.63 0.53
CA LYS A 94 7.23 -7.06 -0.12
C LYS A 94 7.35 -7.04 -1.64
N LYS A 95 7.89 -5.96 -2.21
CA LYS A 95 8.16 -5.85 -3.66
C LYS A 95 9.11 -6.96 -4.13
N ARG A 96 10.22 -7.16 -3.41
CA ARG A 96 11.23 -8.18 -3.74
C ARG A 96 10.66 -9.58 -3.65
N ASN A 97 9.81 -9.85 -2.65
CA ASN A 97 9.16 -11.14 -2.49
C ASN A 97 8.17 -11.42 -3.63
N ILE A 98 7.31 -10.46 -4.00
CA ILE A 98 6.39 -10.60 -5.14
C ILE A 98 7.16 -10.80 -6.45
N SER A 99 8.26 -10.08 -6.63
CA SER A 99 9.07 -10.19 -7.85
C SER A 99 9.80 -11.53 -7.98
N ARG A 100 10.26 -12.12 -6.87
CA ARG A 100 11.03 -13.38 -6.86
C ARG A 100 10.14 -14.61 -6.87
N HIS A 101 9.05 -14.58 -6.10
CA HIS A 101 8.12 -15.68 -5.94
C HIS A 101 6.76 -15.32 -6.55
N TYR A 102 6.78 -14.73 -7.74
CA TYR A 102 5.56 -14.27 -8.41
C TYR A 102 4.57 -15.41 -8.61
N ASP A 103 5.07 -16.58 -8.99
CA ASP A 103 4.22 -17.72 -9.37
C ASP A 103 3.50 -18.26 -8.12
N GLN A 104 4.22 -18.45 -7.00
CA GLN A 104 3.64 -18.81 -5.70
C GLN A 104 2.71 -17.73 -5.13
N TRP A 105 3.05 -16.46 -5.33
CA TRP A 105 2.19 -15.35 -4.95
C TRP A 105 0.90 -15.36 -5.75
N LEU A 106 0.98 -15.57 -7.06
CA LEU A 106 -0.14 -15.63 -7.99
C LEU A 106 -1.05 -16.80 -7.66
N GLU A 107 -0.52 -18.00 -7.41
CA GLU A 107 -1.31 -19.16 -7.00
C GLU A 107 -2.13 -18.89 -5.73
N LYS A 108 -1.52 -18.26 -4.72
CA LYS A 108 -2.22 -17.85 -3.50
C LYS A 108 -3.30 -16.82 -3.78
N GLN A 109 -3.04 -15.87 -4.67
CA GLN A 109 -4.04 -14.88 -5.06
C GLN A 109 -5.19 -15.55 -5.82
N VAL A 110 -4.90 -16.40 -6.81
CA VAL A 110 -5.90 -17.11 -7.62
C VAL A 110 -6.76 -18.07 -6.78
N ALA A 111 -6.15 -18.78 -5.83
CA ALA A 111 -6.90 -19.62 -4.89
C ALA A 111 -7.92 -18.81 -4.07
N ASN A 112 -7.55 -17.60 -3.66
CA ASN A 112 -8.48 -16.69 -2.99
C ASN A 112 -9.52 -16.09 -3.97
N MET A 113 -9.20 -15.94 -5.26
CA MET A 113 -10.08 -15.33 -6.28
C MET A 113 -11.23 -16.18 -6.74
N LEU A 114 -11.04 -17.49 -6.86
CA LEU A 114 -12.11 -18.39 -7.31
C LEU A 114 -13.35 -18.30 -6.41
N HIS A 115 -13.21 -17.72 -5.23
CA HIS A 115 -14.27 -17.55 -4.26
C HIS A 115 -14.72 -16.08 -4.08
N ILE A 116 -14.15 -15.13 -4.83
CA ILE A 116 -14.54 -13.71 -4.78
C ILE A 116 -15.53 -13.42 -5.92
N SER A 117 -16.77 -13.11 -5.55
CA SER A 117 -17.81 -12.69 -6.49
C SER A 117 -18.05 -11.18 -6.39
N VAL A 118 -18.25 -10.53 -7.54
CA VAL A 118 -18.64 -9.11 -7.61
C VAL A 118 -20.15 -9.02 -7.36
N GLY A 119 -20.55 -8.72 -6.13
CA GLY A 119 -21.96 -8.80 -5.72
C GLY A 119 -22.80 -7.53 -5.97
N SER A 120 -22.18 -6.34 -5.94
CA SER A 120 -22.83 -5.06 -6.28
C SER A 120 -21.83 -3.94 -6.58
N GLN A 121 -22.26 -2.89 -7.28
CA GLN A 121 -21.48 -1.68 -7.52
C GLN A 121 -22.23 -0.40 -7.15
N ASP A 122 -21.49 0.65 -6.86
CA ASP A 122 -21.96 2.03 -6.68
C ASP A 122 -21.12 2.96 -7.57
N GLU A 123 -21.42 4.26 -7.59
CA GLU A 123 -20.79 5.25 -8.46
C GLU A 123 -19.26 5.27 -8.31
N ASN A 124 -18.75 5.06 -7.09
CA ASN A 124 -17.32 5.12 -6.77
C ASN A 124 -16.69 3.78 -6.36
N TYR A 125 -17.49 2.77 -6.01
CA TYR A 125 -17.00 1.55 -5.36
C TYR A 125 -17.59 0.26 -5.96
N LEU A 126 -16.81 -0.81 -5.91
CA LEU A 126 -17.21 -2.19 -6.18
C LEU A 126 -17.24 -2.93 -4.84
N TYR A 127 -18.34 -3.61 -4.55
CA TYR A 127 -18.49 -4.43 -3.36
C TYR A 127 -18.23 -5.89 -3.74
N LEU A 128 -17.11 -6.41 -3.28
CA LEU A 128 -16.67 -7.78 -3.52
C LEU A 128 -17.05 -8.61 -2.28
N SER A 129 -17.66 -9.77 -2.50
CA SER A 129 -17.97 -10.73 -1.44
C SER A 129 -17.02 -11.91 -1.51
N ASP A 130 -16.29 -12.13 -0.41
CA ASP A 130 -15.44 -13.32 -0.21
C ASP A 130 -16.29 -14.56 0.16
N HIS A 131 -15.69 -15.75 0.16
CA HIS A 131 -16.27 -17.04 0.57
C HIS A 131 -16.99 -16.97 1.94
N ASN A 132 -16.50 -16.10 2.84
CA ASN A 132 -17.07 -15.88 4.16
C ASN A 132 -18.20 -14.83 4.20
N LYS A 133 -18.74 -14.43 3.04
CA LYS A 133 -19.72 -13.33 2.87
C LYS A 133 -19.26 -11.99 3.46
N LYS A 134 -17.96 -11.82 3.72
CA LYS A 134 -17.41 -10.53 4.14
C LYS A 134 -17.34 -9.64 2.90
N GLU A 135 -18.20 -8.63 2.87
CA GLU A 135 -18.16 -7.59 1.85
C GLU A 135 -16.96 -6.69 2.11
N PHE A 136 -16.14 -6.48 1.09
CA PHE A 136 -15.08 -5.49 1.11
C PHE A 136 -15.21 -4.53 -0.07
N THR A 137 -14.87 -3.27 0.18
CA THR A 137 -15.00 -2.18 -0.78
C THR A 137 -13.72 -2.00 -1.58
N LEU A 138 -13.86 -1.98 -2.89
CA LEU A 138 -12.81 -1.66 -3.84
C LEU A 138 -13.16 -0.37 -4.58
N ALA A 139 -12.31 0.64 -4.50
CA ALA A 139 -12.54 1.88 -5.25
C ALA A 139 -12.38 1.64 -6.77
N LYS A 140 -13.35 2.08 -7.58
CA LYS A 140 -13.29 1.95 -9.06
C LYS A 140 -12.04 2.62 -9.64
N LYS A 141 -11.58 3.73 -9.03
CA LYS A 141 -10.33 4.45 -9.38
C LYS A 141 -9.05 3.61 -9.18
N ARG A 142 -9.14 2.46 -8.50
CA ARG A 142 -8.02 1.56 -8.17
C ARG A 142 -8.18 0.19 -8.83
N ARG A 143 -8.89 0.15 -9.95
CA ARG A 143 -9.05 -1.00 -10.83
C ARG A 143 -8.13 -0.83 -12.04
N TYR A 144 -7.27 -1.81 -12.29
CA TYR A 144 -6.37 -1.82 -13.43
C TYR A 144 -6.72 -2.98 -14.36
N PHE A 145 -6.98 -2.70 -15.62
CA PHE A 145 -7.22 -3.74 -16.61
C PHE A 145 -5.93 -4.54 -16.86
N LEU A 146 -5.99 -5.85 -16.71
CA LEU A 146 -4.86 -6.74 -16.93
C LEU A 146 -4.85 -7.26 -18.35
N LEU A 147 -5.82 -8.11 -18.67
CA LEU A 147 -5.95 -8.77 -19.96
C LEU A 147 -7.42 -9.19 -20.15
N GLN A 148 -7.76 -9.53 -21.39
CA GLN A 148 -9.01 -10.21 -21.71
C GLN A 148 -8.67 -11.66 -22.03
N THR A 149 -9.35 -12.59 -21.35
CA THR A 149 -9.12 -14.03 -21.49
C THR A 149 -9.50 -14.49 -22.90
N MET A 150 -9.04 -15.68 -23.30
CA MET A 150 -9.45 -16.25 -24.59
C MET A 150 -10.96 -16.54 -24.66
N GLU A 151 -11.61 -16.68 -23.51
CA GLU A 151 -13.08 -16.79 -23.36
C GLU A 151 -13.80 -15.42 -23.41
N GLY A 152 -13.07 -14.32 -23.64
CA GLY A 152 -13.62 -12.97 -23.74
C GLY A 152 -13.86 -12.27 -22.41
N VAL A 153 -13.48 -12.87 -21.27
CA VAL A 153 -13.70 -12.32 -19.92
C VAL A 153 -12.62 -11.29 -19.59
N SER A 154 -13.00 -10.11 -19.08
CA SER A 154 -12.03 -9.09 -18.67
C SER A 154 -11.48 -9.35 -17.26
N LEU A 155 -10.16 -9.48 -17.14
CA LEU A 155 -9.45 -9.60 -15.86
C LEU A 155 -8.96 -8.22 -15.38
N PHE A 156 -9.24 -7.93 -14.12
CA PHE A 156 -8.83 -6.69 -13.47
C PHE A 156 -7.99 -6.95 -12.23
N LEU A 157 -7.06 -6.05 -11.94
CA LEU A 157 -6.33 -5.94 -10.68
C LEU A 157 -6.92 -4.79 -9.86
N GLY A 158 -7.58 -5.12 -8.76
CA GLY A 158 -8.00 -4.20 -7.72
C GLY A 158 -6.93 -4.01 -6.66
N GLU A 159 -6.77 -2.77 -6.19
CA GLU A 159 -5.94 -2.42 -5.03
C GLU A 159 -6.81 -1.95 -3.86
N GLN A 160 -6.76 -2.68 -2.75
CA GLN A 160 -7.36 -2.27 -1.48
C GLN A 160 -6.29 -1.68 -0.55
N LEU A 161 -6.56 -0.48 -0.05
CA LEU A 161 -5.77 0.11 1.03
C LEU A 161 -6.04 -0.63 2.33
N THR A 162 -4.99 -1.11 2.99
CA THR A 162 -5.08 -1.48 4.40
C THR A 162 -4.55 -0.35 5.28
N TRP A 163 -4.96 -0.36 6.55
CA TRP A 163 -4.69 0.66 7.57
C TRP A 163 -3.22 1.09 7.66
N TYR A 164 -2.28 0.20 7.37
CA TYR A 164 -0.83 0.45 7.50
C TYR A 164 -0.13 0.82 6.20
N GLY A 165 -0.87 1.33 5.20
CA GLY A 165 -0.29 1.68 3.89
C GLY A 165 0.16 0.47 3.05
N SER A 166 -0.11 -0.74 3.52
CA SER A 166 0.07 -1.95 2.73
C SER A 166 -1.09 -2.07 1.74
N ASN A 167 -0.78 -2.18 0.45
CA ASN A 167 -1.79 -2.45 -0.56
C ASN A 167 -2.03 -3.96 -0.63
N ARG A 168 -3.27 -4.40 -0.43
CA ARG A 168 -3.67 -5.75 -0.83
C ARG A 168 -4.12 -5.67 -2.28
N TYR A 169 -3.53 -6.51 -3.11
CA TYR A 169 -3.91 -6.64 -4.50
C TYR A 169 -4.84 -7.83 -4.62
N TYR A 170 -5.95 -7.62 -5.31
CA TYR A 170 -6.93 -8.64 -5.66
C TYR A 170 -7.02 -8.63 -7.16
N VAL A 171 -6.90 -9.76 -7.84
CA VAL A 171 -7.38 -9.85 -9.23
C VAL A 171 -8.79 -10.39 -9.20
N PHE A 172 -9.63 -10.00 -10.14
CA PHE A 172 -11.01 -10.48 -10.21
C PHE A 172 -11.48 -10.49 -11.65
N MET A 173 -12.34 -11.47 -11.94
CA MET A 173 -13.03 -11.59 -13.22
C MET A 173 -14.30 -10.74 -13.18
N GLN A 174 -14.54 -9.97 -14.24
CA GLN A 174 -15.82 -9.33 -14.45
C GLN A 174 -16.57 -10.13 -15.53
N VAL A 175 -17.39 -11.09 -15.08
CA VAL A 175 -18.17 -11.98 -15.97
C VAL A 175 -19.50 -11.33 -16.37
N ASN A 176 -20.12 -10.55 -15.47
CA ASN A 176 -21.36 -9.81 -15.72
C ASN A 176 -21.19 -8.33 -15.30
N GLU A 177 -22.00 -7.42 -15.85
CA GLU A 177 -22.10 -6.06 -15.33
C GLU A 177 -22.58 -6.13 -13.86
N PRO A 178 -21.87 -5.50 -12.91
CA PRO A 178 -22.27 -5.57 -11.52
C PRO A 178 -23.62 -4.88 -11.32
N ILE A 179 -24.51 -5.50 -10.54
CA ILE A 179 -25.82 -4.92 -10.25
C ILE A 179 -25.62 -3.61 -9.47
N ASP A 180 -26.23 -2.52 -9.93
CA ASP A 180 -26.20 -1.24 -9.23
C ASP A 180 -26.88 -1.41 -7.86
N ARG A 181 -26.18 -1.03 -6.79
CA ARG A 181 -26.69 -1.14 -5.43
C ARG A 181 -27.95 -0.29 -5.24
N LYS A 182 -28.15 0.76 -6.06
CA LYS A 182 -29.38 1.56 -6.10
C LYS A 182 -30.59 0.76 -6.59
N THR A 183 -30.42 -0.16 -7.55
CA THR A 183 -31.52 -1.00 -8.05
C THR A 183 -31.76 -2.26 -7.22
N LYS A 184 -30.79 -2.69 -6.40
CA LYS A 184 -30.93 -3.86 -5.51
C LYS A 184 -31.77 -3.63 -4.25
N LYS A 185 -32.10 -2.36 -3.94
CA LYS A 185 -32.90 -1.96 -2.76
C LYS A 185 -34.39 -1.72 -3.07
N ASN A 186 -34.78 -1.77 -4.34
CA ASN A 186 -36.18 -1.79 -4.78
C ASN A 186 -36.59 -3.23 -5.10
#